data_AF-A0A1Q8T8A7-F1
#
_entry.id   AF-A0A1Q8T8A7-F1
#
_cell.length_a   1.000
_cell.length_b   1.000
_cell.length_c   1.000
_cell.angle_alpha   90.00
_cell.angle_beta   90.00
_cell.angle_gamma   90.00
#
_symmetry.space_group_name_H-M   'P 1'
#
loop_
_entity.id
_entity.type
_entity.pdbx_description
1 polymer ?
#
loop_
_entity_poly.entity_id
_entity_poly.type
_entity_poly.pdbx_seq_one_letter_code
_entity_poly.pdbx_strand_id
1 'polypeptide(L)'
;NTWFHVVILEGRNREVRRLWESQELTVSRLKRVRYGNIFLDKRTKAGEWVELSQEEVDDLAQLAGLSARKVPALTPDEQNRWSRDKNKRRPVNAMRKPKSSRRSR
;
A
#
# COMPACT_ATOMS: atom_id res chain seq x y z
N ASN A 1 21.90 8.72 -12.15
CA ASN A 1 21.22 8.07 -11.01
C ASN A 1 20.39 6.94 -11.58
N THR A 2 20.76 5.70 -11.27
CA THR A 2 20.19 4.49 -11.89
C THR A 2 19.34 3.75 -10.87
N TRP A 3 18.19 3.24 -11.30
CA TRP A 3 17.29 2.47 -10.45
C TRP A 3 17.45 0.98 -10.72
N PHE A 4 17.50 0.19 -9.66
CA PHE A 4 17.60 -1.26 -9.72
C PHE A 4 16.45 -1.89 -8.93
N HIS A 5 15.90 -2.97 -9.48
CA HIS A 5 14.97 -3.84 -8.76
C HIS A 5 15.73 -5.06 -8.27
N VAL A 6 15.71 -5.29 -6.96
CA VAL A 6 16.41 -6.39 -6.31
C VAL A 6 15.40 -7.20 -5.51
N VAL A 7 15.52 -8.52 -5.58
CA VAL A 7 14.74 -9.46 -4.78
C VAL A 7 15.71 -10.23 -3.91
N ILE A 8 15.44 -10.23 -2.60
CA ILE A 8 16.15 -11.05 -1.61
C ILE A 8 15.13 -11.94 -0.91
N LEU A 9 15.56 -13.14 -0.56
CA LEU A 9 14.72 -14.13 0.13
C LEU A 9 14.97 -14.11 1.65
N GLU A 10 16.16 -13.66 2.06
CA GLU A 10 16.48 -13.38 3.46
C GLU A 10 16.22 -11.90 3.82
N GLY A 11 16.37 -11.58 5.10
CA GLY A 11 16.10 -10.26 5.65
C GLY A 11 17.15 -9.84 6.67
N ARG A 12 18.43 -10.05 6.37
CA ARG A 12 19.51 -9.69 7.32
C ARG A 12 19.60 -8.17 7.47
N ASN A 13 20.11 -7.72 8.62
CA ASN A 13 20.24 -6.29 8.89
C ASN A 13 21.07 -5.61 7.79
N ARG A 14 20.48 -4.61 7.12
CA ARG A 14 21.10 -3.82 6.03
C ARG A 14 21.68 -4.66 4.89
N GLU A 15 21.15 -5.85 4.62
CA GLU A 15 21.71 -6.79 3.64
C GLU A 15 21.90 -6.18 2.25
N VAL A 16 20.86 -5.53 1.69
CA VAL A 16 20.94 -4.85 0.40
C VAL A 16 22.07 -3.81 0.41
N ARG A 17 22.19 -2.99 1.45
CA ARG A 17 23.23 -1.95 1.51
C ARG A 17 24.62 -2.56 1.55
N ARG A 18 24.81 -3.60 2.36
CA ARG A 18 26.10 -4.32 2.46
C ARG A 18 26.48 -4.99 1.15
N LEU A 19 25.51 -5.55 0.42
CA LEU A 19 25.74 -6.16 -0.88
C LEU A 19 26.26 -5.12 -1.88
N TRP A 20 25.65 -3.93 -1.95
CA TRP A 20 26.14 -2.86 -2.83
C TRP A 20 27.48 -2.27 -2.36
N GLU A 21 27.67 -2.08 -1.06
CA GLU A 21 28.94 -1.62 -0.47
C GLU A 21 30.10 -2.57 -0.81
N SER A 22 29.84 -3.88 -0.88
CA SER A 22 30.85 -4.87 -1.29
C SER A 22 31.32 -4.73 -2.75
N GLN A 23 30.54 -4.04 -3.58
CA GLN A 23 30.88 -3.72 -4.97
C GLN A 23 31.38 -2.27 -5.12
N GLU A 24 31.76 -1.64 -3.99
CA GLU A 24 32.21 -0.24 -3.92
C GLU A 24 31.15 0.78 -4.35
N LEU A 25 29.87 0.42 -4.24
CA LEU A 25 28.74 1.27 -4.62
C LEU A 25 27.92 1.69 -3.40
N THR A 26 27.43 2.93 -3.41
CA THR A 26 26.62 3.49 -2.31
C THR A 26 25.14 3.56 -2.67
N VAL A 27 24.28 3.17 -1.72
CA VAL A 27 22.82 3.21 -1.90
C VAL A 27 22.26 4.55 -1.40
N SER A 28 21.94 5.46 -2.32
CA SER A 28 21.30 6.74 -2.00
C SER A 28 19.86 6.57 -1.50
N ARG A 29 19.06 5.76 -2.21
CA ARG A 29 17.64 5.52 -1.87
C ARG A 29 17.34 4.02 -1.91
N LEU A 30 16.61 3.56 -0.89
CA LEU A 30 16.13 2.20 -0.80
C LEU A 30 14.64 2.23 -0.46
N LYS A 31 13.82 1.65 -1.32
CA LYS A 31 12.37 1.53 -1.13
C LYS A 31 11.97 0.08 -1.32
N ARG A 32 11.33 -0.51 -0.32
CA ARG A 32 10.67 -1.82 -0.47
C ARG A 32 9.37 -1.62 -1.22
N VAL A 33 9.23 -2.28 -2.37
CA VAL A 33 8.06 -2.14 -3.26
C VAL A 33 7.13 -3.35 -3.26
N ARG A 34 7.59 -4.48 -2.71
CA ARG A 34 6.86 -5.75 -2.68
C ARG A 34 7.31 -6.59 -1.49
N TYR A 35 6.42 -7.39 -0.94
CA TYR A 35 6.72 -8.42 0.04
C TYR A 35 5.87 -9.67 -0.26
N GLY A 36 6.51 -10.81 -0.52
CA GLY A 36 5.79 -12.01 -0.96
C GLY A 36 5.00 -11.75 -2.26
N ASN A 37 3.70 -12.00 -2.23
CA ASN A 37 2.74 -11.69 -3.30
C ASN A 37 2.13 -10.27 -3.20
N ILE A 38 2.36 -9.54 -2.11
CA ILE A 38 1.76 -8.21 -1.88
C ILE A 38 2.64 -7.10 -2.45
N PHE A 39 2.05 -6.24 -3.27
CA PHE A 39 2.70 -5.05 -3.83
C PHE A 39 2.33 -3.80 -3.03
N LEU A 40 3.26 -2.86 -2.94
CA LEU A 40 2.96 -1.54 -2.41
C LEU A 40 2.11 -0.77 -3.44
N ASP A 41 0.84 -0.51 -3.11
CA ASP A 41 -0.05 0.28 -3.96
C ASP A 41 0.56 1.66 -4.22
N LYS A 42 0.54 2.09 -5.49
CA LYS A 42 1.00 3.40 -5.93
C LYS A 42 0.17 4.54 -5.32
N ARG A 43 -1.06 4.25 -4.86
CA ARG A 43 -1.97 5.23 -4.27
C ARG A 43 -1.69 5.51 -2.80
N THR A 44 -1.11 4.55 -2.07
CA THR A 44 -0.81 4.70 -0.64
C THR A 44 0.36 5.67 -0.46
N LYS A 45 0.13 6.76 0.27
CA LYS A 45 1.20 7.73 0.55
C LYS A 45 2.10 7.22 1.67
N ALA A 46 3.29 7.80 1.77
CA ALA A 46 4.19 7.51 2.87
C ALA A 46 3.51 7.86 4.22
N GLY A 47 3.49 6.90 5.15
CA GLY A 47 2.85 7.03 6.45
C GLY A 47 1.37 6.64 6.47
N GLU A 48 0.76 6.37 5.32
CA GLU A 48 -0.58 5.78 5.24
C GLU A 48 -0.50 4.26 5.26
N TRP A 49 -1.59 3.63 5.66
CA TRP A 49 -1.80 2.19 5.59
C TRP A 49 -3.09 1.89 4.84
N VAL A 50 -3.13 0.71 4.24
CA VAL A 50 -4.31 0.17 3.57
C VAL A 50 -4.51 -1.23 4.10
N GLU A 51 -5.75 -1.57 4.39
CA GLU A 51 -6.12 -2.90 4.85
C GLU A 51 -6.20 -3.85 3.65
N LEU A 52 -5.62 -5.04 3.79
CA LEU A 52 -5.67 -6.07 2.76
C LEU A 52 -7.08 -6.66 2.66
N SER A 53 -7.47 -7.02 1.45
CA SER A 53 -8.69 -7.79 1.22
C SER A 53 -8.56 -9.22 1.75
N GLN A 54 -9.70 -9.89 1.99
CA GLN A 54 -9.69 -11.28 2.44
C GLN A 54 -8.95 -12.21 1.45
N GLU A 55 -9.11 -11.97 0.15
CA GLU A 55 -8.41 -12.74 -0.90
C GLU A 55 -6.89 -12.59 -0.80
N GLU A 56 -6.39 -11.36 -0.65
CA GLU A 56 -4.96 -11.10 -0.47
C GLU A 56 -4.39 -11.73 0.81
N VAL A 57 -5.19 -11.77 1.89
CA VAL A 57 -4.82 -12.43 3.14
C VAL A 57 -4.77 -13.94 2.97
N ASP A 58 -5.75 -14.52 2.29
CA ASP A 58 -5.83 -15.96 2.03
C ASP A 58 -4.66 -16.41 1.14
N ASP A 59 -4.34 -15.66 0.08
CA ASP A 59 -3.21 -15.94 -0.80
C ASP A 59 -1.87 -15.85 -0.06
N LEU A 60 -1.70 -14.82 0.79
CA LEU A 60 -0.51 -14.68 1.62
C LEU A 60 -0.37 -15.82 2.64
N ALA A 61 -1.48 -16.25 3.25
CA ALA A 61 -1.52 -17.38 4.17
C ALA A 61 -1.12 -18.68 3.46
N GLN A 62 -1.66 -18.93 2.27
CA GLN A 62 -1.29 -20.08 1.45
C GLN A 62 0.20 -20.08 1.09
N LEU A 63 0.74 -18.92 0.70
CA LEU A 63 2.17 -18.75 0.40
C LEU A 63 3.06 -19.05 1.61
N ALA A 64 2.58 -18.76 2.83
CA ALA A 64 3.25 -19.06 4.08
C ALA A 64 3.01 -20.50 4.59
N GLY A 65 2.23 -21.32 3.88
CA GLY A 65 1.86 -22.67 4.32
C GLY A 65 0.89 -22.68 5.50
N LEU A 66 0.14 -21.60 5.71
CA LEU A 66 -0.85 -21.45 6.79
C LEU A 66 -2.26 -21.71 6.28
N SER A 67 -3.14 -22.17 7.16
CA SER A 67 -4.56 -22.31 6.87
C SER A 67 -5.22 -20.93 6.75
N ALA A 68 -6.00 -20.72 5.69
CA ALA A 68 -6.80 -19.51 5.51
C ALA A 68 -7.76 -19.29 6.69
N ARG A 69 -7.74 -18.09 7.25
CA ARG A 69 -8.63 -17.69 8.34
C ARG A 69 -9.53 -16.58 7.85
N LYS A 70 -10.84 -16.85 7.89
CA LYS A 70 -11.84 -15.81 7.59
C LYS A 70 -11.75 -14.72 8.65
N VAL A 71 -11.56 -13.48 8.20
CA VAL A 71 -11.69 -12.32 9.06
C VAL A 71 -13.16 -12.25 9.51
N PRO A 72 -13.44 -12.08 10.81
CA PRO A 72 -14.80 -11.90 11.29
C PRO A 72 -15.49 -10.76 10.54
N ALA A 73 -16.72 -10.98 10.09
CA ALA A 73 -17.48 -9.90 9.48
C ALA A 73 -17.67 -8.78 10.51
N LEU A 74 -17.31 -7.55 10.13
CA LEU A 74 -17.59 -6.37 10.94
C LEU A 74 -19.09 -6.34 11.24
N THR A 75 -19.43 -6.06 12.50
CA THR A 75 -20.82 -5.86 12.89
C THR A 75 -21.43 -4.68 12.12
N PRO A 76 -22.76 -4.63 11.93
CA PRO A 76 -23.40 -3.50 11.23
C PRO A 76 -23.03 -2.13 11.82
N ASP A 77 -22.81 -2.05 13.13
CA ASP A 77 -22.38 -0.83 13.81
C ASP A 77 -20.93 -0.45 13.50
N GLU A 78 -20.03 -1.42 13.43
CA GLU A 78 -18.63 -1.20 13.03
C GLU A 78 -18.54 -0.80 11.55
N GLN A 79 -19.33 -1.43 10.67
CA GLN A 79 -19.43 -1.03 9.26
C GLN A 79 -19.93 0.40 9.10
N ASN A 80 -20.91 0.81 9.91
CA ASN A 80 -21.42 2.17 9.94
C ASN A 80 -20.37 3.17 10.44
N ARG A 81 -19.63 2.85 11.50
CA ARG A 81 -18.51 3.68 12.00
C ARG A 81 -17.42 3.80 10.94
N TRP A 82 -17.02 2.69 10.34
CA TRP A 82 -16.01 2.65 9.28
C TRP A 82 -16.42 3.52 8.08
N SER A 83 -17.68 3.41 7.65
CA SER A 83 -18.22 4.20 6.54
C SER A 83 -18.24 5.70 6.86
N ARG A 84 -18.57 6.09 8.10
CA ARG A 84 -18.51 7.48 8.56
C ARG A 84 -17.08 8.01 8.59
N ASP A 85 -16.14 7.25 9.13
CA ASP A 85 -14.73 7.63 9.21
C ASP A 85 -14.11 7.75 7.81
N LYS A 86 -14.42 6.81 6.92
CA LYS A 86 -14.03 6.87 5.50
C LYS A 86 -14.56 8.13 4.82
N ASN A 87 -15.82 8.51 5.10
CA ASN A 87 -16.42 9.71 4.52
C ASN A 87 -15.86 11.00 5.13
N LYS A 88 -15.52 11.02 6.43
CA LYS A 88 -14.84 12.15 7.11
C LYS A 88 -13.41 12.36 6.60
N ARG A 89 -12.70 11.29 6.24
CA ARG A 89 -11.33 11.34 5.69
C ARG A 89 -11.27 11.79 4.22
N ARG A 90 -12.41 11.96 3.54
CA ARG A 90 -12.43 12.55 2.19
C ARG A 90 -12.11 14.04 2.29
N PRO A 91 -11.11 14.55 1.56
CA PRO A 91 -10.82 15.98 1.57
C PRO A 91 -12.03 16.75 1.07
N VAL A 92 -12.46 17.75 1.86
CA VAL A 92 -13.60 18.66 1.59
C VAL A 92 -13.46 19.48 0.29
N ASN A 93 -12.34 19.38 -0.42
CA ASN A 93 -12.04 20.18 -1.62
C ASN A 93 -12.63 19.67 -2.95
N ALA A 94 -13.52 18.69 -2.93
CA ALA A 94 -14.32 18.32 -4.09
C ALA A 94 -15.65 19.09 -4.17
N MET A 95 -15.77 20.23 -3.48
CA MET A 95 -16.88 21.16 -3.67
C MET A 95 -16.78 21.75 -5.09
N ARG A 96 -17.49 21.11 -6.02
CA ARG A 96 -17.88 21.51 -7.39
C ARG A 96 -17.35 22.89 -7.82
N LYS A 97 -16.46 22.93 -8.83
CA LYS A 97 -16.37 24.12 -9.70
C LYS A 97 -17.75 24.33 -10.32
N PRO A 98 -18.39 25.50 -10.17
CA PRO A 98 -19.65 25.77 -10.85
C PRO A 98 -19.40 25.70 -12.36
N LYS A 99 -20.26 24.96 -13.10
CA LYS A 99 -20.26 24.96 -14.56
C LYS A 99 -20.50 26.40 -15.02
N SER A 100 -19.54 27.02 -15.69
CA SER A 100 -19.78 28.31 -16.35
C SER A 100 -20.81 28.08 -17.47
N SER A 101 -21.94 28.77 -17.37
CA SER A 101 -22.88 28.86 -18.48
C SER A 101 -22.23 29.72 -19.57
N ARG A 102 -21.86 29.08 -20.69
CA ARG A 102 -21.53 29.81 -21.92
C ARG A 102 -22.81 30.47 -22.42
N ARG A 103 -22.90 31.78 -22.23
CA ARG A 103 -23.90 32.65 -22.87
C ARG A 103 -23.46 32.84 -24.33
N SER A 104 -24.16 32.21 -25.28
CA SER A 104 -23.97 32.52 -26.70
C SER A 104 -24.59 33.87 -27.03
N ARG A 105 -23.89 34.63 -27.88
CA ARG A 105 -24.39 35.84 -28.54
C ARG A 105 -25.43 35.48 -29.59
#